data_AF-A0A965GV38-F1
#
_entry.id   AF-A0A965GV38-F1
#
_cell.length_a   1.000
_cell.length_b   1.000
_cell.length_c   1.000
_cell.angle_alpha   90.00
_cell.angle_beta   90.00
_cell.angle_gamma   90.00
#
_symmetry.space_group_name_H-M   'P 1'
#
loop_
_entity.id
_entity.type
_entity.pdbx_description
1 polymer ?
#
loop_
_entity_poly.entity_id
_entity_poly.type
_entity_poly.pdbx_seq_one_letter_code
_entity_poly.pdbx_strand_id
1 'polypeptide(L)'
;MLTPYEDFAGYDVVAEKNNKFFRIQVKTAQTVEPGRTKYRFTTSSGNGFNIPKRAISGVDYVACWGMNDDLFWLLPIAKCRSVTTKLCPSTGQNWRVFQNL
;
A
#
# COMPACT_ATOMS: atom_id res chain seq x y z
N MET A 1 8.54 13.88 -6.55
CA MET A 1 8.19 12.45 -6.65
C MET A 1 9.22 11.80 -7.56
N LEU A 2 9.80 10.68 -7.14
CA LEU A 2 10.70 9.89 -7.99
C LEU A 2 10.06 8.51 -8.21
N THR A 3 10.23 7.96 -9.40
CA THR A 3 9.84 6.58 -9.74
C THR A 3 11.09 5.78 -10.08
N PRO A 4 11.13 4.47 -9.80
CA PRO A 4 12.19 3.62 -10.33
C PRO A 4 12.12 3.58 -11.86
N TYR A 5 13.25 3.27 -12.50
CA TYR A 5 13.32 3.04 -13.96
C TYR A 5 12.80 1.64 -14.36
N GLU A 6 12.70 0.71 -13.41
CA GLU A 6 12.32 -0.68 -13.64
C GLU A 6 11.28 -1.17 -12.62
N ASP A 7 10.30 -1.94 -13.09
CA ASP A 7 9.26 -2.58 -12.25
C ASP A 7 9.82 -3.56 -11.21
N PHE A 8 11.06 -4.03 -11.40
CA PHE A 8 11.74 -4.98 -10.52
C PHE A 8 12.27 -4.35 -9.21
N ALA A 9 12.17 -3.03 -9.04
CA ALA A 9 12.69 -2.31 -7.87
C ALA A 9 12.02 -2.69 -6.52
N GLY A 10 10.83 -3.32 -6.56
CA GLY A 10 10.13 -3.79 -5.35
C GLY A 10 9.39 -2.68 -4.57
N TYR A 11 9.27 -1.50 -5.16
CA TYR A 11 8.43 -0.38 -4.74
C TYR A 11 7.96 0.35 -5.99
N ASP A 12 6.83 1.06 -5.92
CA ASP A 12 6.27 1.73 -7.10
C ASP A 12 6.73 3.19 -7.18
N VAL A 13 6.89 3.85 -6.02
CA VAL A 13 7.20 5.29 -5.94
C VAL A 13 8.15 5.59 -4.78
N VAL A 14 8.91 6.67 -4.90
CA VAL A 14 9.75 7.24 -3.85
C VAL A 14 9.33 8.67 -3.55
N ALA A 15 9.05 8.92 -2.28
CA ALA A 15 8.90 10.26 -1.73
C ALA A 15 10.23 10.74 -1.13
N GLU A 16 10.48 12.04 -1.22
CA GLU A 16 11.55 12.72 -0.49
C GLU A 16 10.89 13.69 0.49
N LYS A 17 11.41 13.74 1.72
CA LYS A 17 11.06 14.75 2.72
C LYS A 17 12.22 14.93 3.69
N ASN A 18 12.59 16.18 3.96
CA ASN A 18 13.67 16.56 4.88
C ASN A 18 15.03 15.89 4.54
N ASN A 19 15.37 15.82 3.25
CA ASN A 19 16.55 15.12 2.69
C ASN A 19 16.56 13.59 2.93
N LYS A 20 15.42 13.00 3.28
CA LYS A 20 15.25 11.55 3.43
C LYS A 20 14.31 11.00 2.38
N PHE A 21 14.74 9.90 1.73
CA PHE A 21 13.94 9.14 0.79
C PHE A 21 13.16 8.03 1.49
N PHE A 22 11.94 7.79 1.02
CA PHE A 22 11.03 6.76 1.50
C PHE A 22 10.48 5.97 0.32
N ARG A 23 10.70 4.66 0.30
CA ARG A 23 10.16 3.75 -0.71
C ARG A 23 8.73 3.38 -0.33
N ILE A 24 7.81 3.52 -1.29
CA ILE A 24 6.39 3.30 -1.07
C ILE A 24 5.88 2.31 -2.12
N GLN A 25 5.25 1.22 -1.64
CA GLN A 25 4.44 0.37 -2.49
C GLN A 25 3.00 0.89 -2.48
N VAL A 26 2.41 1.13 -3.64
CA VAL A 26 0.98 1.35 -3.85
C VAL A 26 0.26 0.00 -3.94
N LYS A 27 -0.88 -0.11 -3.29
CA LYS A 27 -1.83 -1.23 -3.45
C LYS A 27 -3.24 -0.68 -3.57
N THR A 28 -3.95 -1.14 -4.59
CA THR A 28 -5.29 -0.66 -4.93
C THR A 28 -6.35 -1.71 -4.63
N ALA A 29 -7.57 -1.27 -4.41
CA ALA A 29 -8.75 -2.11 -4.33
C ALA A 29 -9.93 -1.29 -4.88
N GLN A 30 -10.69 -1.85 -5.82
CA GLN A 30 -11.71 -1.06 -6.52
C GLN A 30 -12.87 -0.68 -5.58
N THR A 31 -13.37 -1.65 -4.82
CA THR A 31 -14.49 -1.50 -3.88
C THR A 31 -14.33 -2.45 -2.69
N VAL A 32 -15.20 -2.31 -1.69
CA VAL A 32 -15.37 -3.31 -0.62
C VAL A 32 -16.01 -4.57 -1.19
N GLU A 33 -15.45 -5.74 -0.87
CA GLU A 33 -16.00 -7.04 -1.29
C GLU A 33 -17.48 -7.21 -0.85
N PRO A 34 -18.36 -7.79 -1.70
CA PRO A 34 -19.74 -8.09 -1.32
C PRO A 34 -19.83 -8.86 0.01
N GLY A 35 -20.73 -8.41 0.90
CA GLY A 35 -20.89 -8.98 2.23
C GLY A 35 -19.75 -8.66 3.23
N ARG A 36 -18.85 -7.70 2.91
CA ARG A 36 -17.82 -7.20 3.83
C ARG A 36 -18.04 -5.73 4.19
N THR A 37 -17.36 -5.29 5.24
CA THR A 37 -17.40 -3.91 5.77
C THR A 37 -16.05 -3.20 5.70
N LYS A 38 -15.07 -3.81 5.03
CA LYS A 38 -13.66 -3.35 4.98
C LYS A 38 -13.05 -3.66 3.61
N TYR A 39 -12.29 -2.71 3.08
CA TYR A 39 -11.41 -2.94 1.94
C TYR A 39 -10.36 -4.01 2.29
N ARG A 40 -9.99 -4.87 1.33
CA ARG A 40 -8.92 -5.85 1.46
C ARG A 40 -7.80 -5.55 0.46
N PHE A 41 -6.63 -5.21 0.96
CA PHE A 41 -5.43 -4.95 0.16
C PHE A 41 -4.48 -6.15 0.25
N THR A 42 -3.96 -6.60 -0.89
CA THR A 42 -2.97 -7.68 -0.98
C THR A 42 -1.59 -7.13 -0.65
N THR A 43 -1.24 -7.09 0.64
CA THR A 43 0.05 -6.64 1.16
C THR A 43 1.09 -7.77 1.18
N SER A 44 1.25 -8.45 0.03
CA SER A 44 2.17 -9.58 -0.13
C SER A 44 3.07 -9.45 -1.35
N SER A 45 4.30 -9.97 -1.23
CA SER A 45 5.12 -10.39 -2.37
C SER A 45 4.92 -11.88 -2.68
N GLY A 46 5.25 -12.30 -3.90
CA GLY A 46 5.06 -13.67 -4.39
C GLY A 46 3.68 -13.92 -5.03
N ASN A 47 3.62 -14.83 -6.00
CA ASN A 47 2.39 -15.12 -6.76
C ASN A 47 1.46 -16.14 -6.05
N GLY A 48 1.99 -16.95 -5.14
CA GLY A 48 1.25 -18.01 -4.43
C GLY A 48 1.16 -19.34 -5.20
N PHE A 49 1.81 -19.44 -6.35
CA PHE A 49 1.98 -20.68 -7.11
C PHE A 49 3.40 -21.19 -6.91
N ASN A 50 4.34 -20.69 -7.72
CA ASN A 50 5.77 -21.08 -7.67
C ASN A 50 6.54 -20.30 -6.58
N ILE A 51 6.04 -19.14 -6.16
CA ILE A 51 6.65 -18.29 -5.13
C ILE A 51 5.63 -18.13 -3.98
N PRO A 52 5.86 -18.74 -2.81
CA PRO A 52 4.95 -18.63 -1.66
C PRO A 52 4.70 -17.17 -1.27
N LYS A 53 3.44 -16.82 -1.00
CA LYS A 53 3.08 -15.45 -0.59
C LYS A 53 3.67 -15.14 0.77
N ARG A 54 4.45 -14.05 0.85
CA ARG A 54 5.02 -13.51 2.09
C ARG A 54 4.46 -12.12 2.34
N ALA A 55 4.41 -11.68 3.60
CA ALA A 55 4.11 -10.28 3.89
C ALA A 55 5.13 -9.38 3.18
N ILE A 56 4.68 -8.24 2.65
CA ILE A 56 5.54 -7.30 1.94
C ILE A 56 6.68 -6.79 2.84
N SER A 57 7.86 -6.58 2.24
CA SER A 57 9.08 -6.11 2.87
C SER A 57 9.90 -5.28 1.88
N GLY A 58 11.03 -4.70 2.31
CA GLY A 58 11.91 -3.90 1.45
C GLY A 58 11.45 -2.46 1.18
N VAL A 59 10.21 -2.12 1.54
CA VAL A 59 9.63 -0.77 1.46
C VAL A 59 9.45 -0.16 2.85
N ASP A 60 9.38 1.17 2.92
CA ASP A 60 9.24 1.91 4.17
C ASP A 60 7.74 2.10 4.53
N TYR A 61 6.91 2.33 3.50
CA TYR A 61 5.47 2.46 3.60
C TYR A 61 4.71 1.64 2.53
N VAL A 62 3.44 1.35 2.82
CA VAL A 62 2.43 0.91 1.86
C VAL A 62 1.34 1.97 1.77
N ALA A 63 1.11 2.51 0.57
CA ALA A 63 -0.04 3.36 0.27
C ALA A 63 -1.19 2.49 -0.23
N CYS A 64 -2.35 2.59 0.41
CA CYS A 64 -3.57 1.90 0.00
C CYS A 64 -4.57 2.89 -0.59
N TRP A 65 -5.18 2.56 -1.74
CA TRP A 65 -6.22 3.38 -2.40
C TRP A 65 -7.46 2.55 -2.71
N GLY A 66 -8.59 2.92 -2.09
CA GLY A 66 -9.93 2.42 -2.36
C GLY A 66 -10.56 3.27 -3.45
N MET A 67 -10.57 2.77 -4.68
CA MET A 67 -10.75 3.61 -5.88
C MET A 67 -12.15 4.24 -5.98
N ASN A 68 -13.21 3.48 -5.72
CA ASN A 68 -14.58 3.97 -5.90
C ASN A 68 -14.98 5.06 -4.90
N ASP A 69 -14.45 5.01 -3.67
CA ASP A 69 -14.74 5.98 -2.60
C ASP A 69 -13.69 7.12 -2.53
N ASP A 70 -12.67 7.08 -3.40
CA ASP A 70 -11.42 7.87 -3.37
C ASP A 70 -10.74 7.94 -1.98
N LEU A 71 -10.71 6.80 -1.27
CA LEU A 71 -10.15 6.69 0.07
C LEU A 71 -8.69 6.24 0.06
N PHE A 72 -7.85 6.97 0.77
CA PHE A 72 -6.42 6.70 0.90
C PHE A 72 -6.05 6.35 2.35
N TRP A 73 -5.06 5.46 2.48
CA TRP A 73 -4.38 5.18 3.74
C TRP A 73 -2.87 5.08 3.49
N LEU A 74 -2.08 5.58 4.44
CA LEU A 74 -0.62 5.39 4.45
C LEU A 74 -0.24 4.52 5.65
N LEU A 75 0.42 3.39 5.41
CA LEU A 75 0.75 2.40 6.42
C LEU A 75 2.28 2.22 6.51
N PRO A 76 2.93 2.48 7.66
CA PRO A 76 4.33 2.10 7.83
C PRO A 76 4.46 0.57 7.80
N ILE A 77 5.53 0.06 7.17
CA ILE A 77 5.72 -1.36 6.87
C ILE A 77 5.54 -2.28 8.10
N ALA A 78 5.89 -1.80 9.30
CA ALA A 78 5.73 -2.50 10.57
C ALA A 78 4.27 -2.86 10.95
N LYS A 79 3.26 -2.28 10.29
CA LYS A 79 1.82 -2.64 10.41
C LYS A 79 1.39 -3.71 9.39
N CYS A 80 2.09 -3.87 8.27
CA CYS A 80 1.72 -4.78 7.17
C CYS A 80 2.24 -6.22 7.39
N ARG A 81 2.03 -6.77 8.59
CA ARG A 81 2.60 -8.07 9.03
C ARG A 81 1.94 -9.32 8.42
N SER A 82 1.06 -9.17 7.44
CA SER A 82 0.30 -10.25 6.83
C SER A 82 0.17 -10.04 5.33
N VAL A 83 -0.03 -11.15 4.59
CA VAL A 83 -0.25 -11.17 3.14
C VAL A 83 -1.48 -10.37 2.68
N THR A 84 -2.39 -10.04 3.59
CA THR A 84 -3.50 -9.09 3.34
C THR A 84 -3.67 -8.14 4.51
N THR A 85 -3.92 -6.88 4.21
CA THR A 85 -4.32 -5.84 5.18
C THR A 85 -5.78 -5.45 4.94
N LYS A 86 -6.56 -5.25 6.01
CA LYS A 86 -7.99 -4.90 5.93
C LYS A 86 -8.25 -3.55 6.58
N LEU A 87 -8.85 -2.62 5.83
CA LEU A 87 -9.02 -1.22 6.24
C LEU A 87 -10.50 -0.83 6.22
N CYS A 88 -10.94 -0.11 7.26
CA CYS A 88 -12.31 0.40 7.35
C CYS A 88 -12.45 1.66 6.49
N PRO A 89 -13.53 1.82 5.69
CA PRO A 89 -13.80 3.09 4.99
C PRO A 89 -13.79 4.30 5.94
N SER A 90 -14.33 4.13 7.16
CA SER A 90 -14.36 5.15 8.22
C SER A 90 -13.00 5.57 8.80
N THR A 91 -11.90 4.92 8.42
CA THR A 91 -10.53 5.38 8.76
C THR A 91 -9.74 5.80 7.52
N GLY A 92 -10.39 5.91 6.36
CA GLY A 92 -9.80 6.44 5.14
C GLY A 92 -9.68 7.96 5.21
N GLN A 93 -8.78 8.51 4.40
CA GLN A 93 -8.54 9.93 4.26
C GLN A 93 -8.56 10.30 2.77
N ASN A 94 -8.69 11.58 2.44
CA ASN A 94 -8.44 12.03 1.07
C ASN A 94 -6.91 12.02 0.78
N TRP A 95 -6.53 12.32 -0.46
CA TRP A 95 -5.14 12.32 -0.93
C TRP A 95 -4.15 13.15 -0.09
N ARG A 96 -4.63 14.10 0.75
CA ARG A 96 -3.77 14.90 1.63
C ARG A 96 -3.04 14.07 2.70
N VAL A 97 -3.42 12.82 2.93
CA VAL A 97 -2.68 11.89 3.80
C VAL A 97 -1.17 11.82 3.46
N PHE A 98 -0.82 11.96 2.18
CA PHE A 98 0.58 11.94 1.72
C PHE A 98 1.38 13.21 2.05
N GLN A 99 0.75 14.28 2.55
CA GLN A 99 1.46 15.47 3.03
C GLN A 99 2.18 15.20 4.38
N ASN A 100 1.74 14.18 5.12
CA ASN A 100 2.17 13.92 6.51
C ASN A 100 3.33 12.90 6.67
N LEU A 101 3.81 12.30 5.56
CA LEU A 101 4.93 11.29 5.45
C LEU A 101 6.15 11.30 6.52
#